data_AF-A0A351FHK9-F1
#
_entry.id   AF-A0A351FHK9-F1
#
_cell.length_a   1.000
_cell.length_b   1.000
_cell.length_c   1.000
_cell.angle_alpha   90.00
_cell.angle_beta   90.00
_cell.angle_gamma   90.00
#
_symmetry.space_group_name_H-M   'P 1'
#
loop_
_entity.id
_entity.type
_entity.pdbx_description
1 polymer ?
#
loop_
_entity_poly.entity_id
_entity_poly.type
_entity_poly.pdbx_seq_one_letter_code
_entity_poly.pdbx_strand_id
1 'polypeptide(L)'
;MQSSSWRSFHFLFCTHTCSSRLINEDCEYALYTVTLFRRVVDAFNTAARENSFQVREFSLDAEAVQAKIAERNDLERNIKERRTSMYRWCQTSYGEVFGAWVHVCAIRLFVESILRYGLPPSFQACVMKPQKRSEKKLRGILANTFGQGASSHWSNSDDDKGEEAFPYVSFSIEI
;
A
#
# COMPACT_ATOMS: atom_id res chain seq x y z
N MET A 1 0.67 29.58 -27.61
CA MET A 1 0.49 29.95 -29.03
C MET A 1 -0.86 29.51 -29.60
N GLN A 2 -1.41 28.35 -29.23
CA GLN A 2 -2.72 27.91 -29.74
C GLN A 2 -3.94 28.66 -29.15
N SER A 3 -3.87 29.13 -27.90
CA SER A 3 -4.99 29.89 -27.27
C SER A 3 -5.27 31.25 -27.93
N SER A 4 -4.25 31.93 -28.43
CA SER A 4 -4.37 33.17 -29.21
C SER A 4 -4.84 32.91 -30.65
N SER A 5 -4.37 31.82 -31.28
CA SER A 5 -4.88 31.34 -32.58
C SER A 5 -6.36 30.97 -32.52
N TRP A 6 -6.79 30.32 -31.43
CA TRP A 6 -8.18 29.90 -31.22
C TRP A 6 -9.13 31.10 -31.04
N ARG A 7 -8.69 32.17 -30.36
CA ARG A 7 -9.46 33.43 -30.26
C ARG A 7 -9.66 34.10 -31.63
N SER A 8 -8.64 34.10 -32.50
CA SER A 8 -8.79 34.61 -33.88
C SER A 8 -9.68 33.72 -34.75
N PHE A 9 -9.59 32.39 -34.61
CA PHE A 9 -10.42 31.44 -35.35
C PHE A 9 -11.90 31.51 -34.94
N HIS A 10 -12.17 31.61 -33.63
CA HIS A 10 -13.53 31.77 -33.08
C HIS A 10 -14.22 33.05 -33.60
N PHE A 11 -13.47 34.15 -33.73
CA PHE A 11 -13.97 35.43 -34.24
C PHE A 11 -14.37 35.40 -35.73
N LEU A 12 -13.81 34.49 -36.52
CA LEU A 12 -14.08 34.41 -37.97
C LEU A 12 -15.41 33.72 -38.29
N PHE A 13 -15.90 32.86 -37.40
CA PHE A 13 -17.06 32.00 -37.66
C PHE A 13 -18.27 32.30 -36.77
N CYS A 14 -18.08 32.93 -35.60
CA CYS A 14 -19.14 33.16 -34.64
C CYS A 14 -19.61 34.62 -34.64
N THR A 15 -20.85 34.88 -35.07
CA THR A 15 -21.42 36.24 -35.19
C THR A 15 -21.76 36.90 -33.85
N HIS A 16 -21.47 36.24 -32.73
CA HIS A 16 -21.64 36.79 -31.38
C HIS A 16 -20.31 36.68 -30.63
N THR A 17 -19.75 37.83 -30.28
CA THR A 17 -18.36 38.03 -29.82
C THR A 17 -18.03 37.45 -28.43
N CYS A 18 -18.96 36.73 -27.81
CA CYS A 18 -18.83 36.21 -26.43
C CYS A 18 -19.16 34.72 -26.26
N SER A 19 -19.28 33.91 -27.33
CA SER A 19 -19.78 32.53 -27.20
C SER A 19 -18.74 31.49 -26.73
N SER A 20 -17.47 31.88 -26.57
CA SER A 20 -16.41 30.97 -26.11
C SER A 20 -16.01 31.18 -24.66
N ARG A 21 -16.13 30.14 -23.84
CA ARG A 21 -15.73 30.13 -22.43
C ARG A 21 -14.83 28.94 -22.15
N LEU A 22 -13.69 29.18 -21.49
CA LEU A 22 -12.81 28.12 -21.02
C LEU A 22 -13.53 27.35 -19.89
N ILE A 23 -13.66 26.04 -20.04
CA ILE A 23 -14.24 25.14 -19.03
C ILE A 23 -13.13 24.61 -18.13
N ASN A 24 -12.07 24.09 -18.75
CA ASN A 24 -10.97 23.45 -18.03
C ASN A 24 -9.68 23.53 -18.86
N GLU A 25 -8.53 23.56 -18.20
CA GLU A 25 -7.21 23.61 -18.81
C GLU A 25 -6.30 22.61 -18.12
N ASP A 26 -5.72 21.72 -18.93
CA ASP A 26 -4.67 20.79 -18.53
C ASP A 26 -3.33 21.26 -19.12
N CYS A 27 -2.23 20.57 -18.78
CA CYS A 27 -0.88 20.97 -19.22
C CYS A 27 -0.67 20.94 -20.75
N GLU A 28 -1.50 20.19 -21.49
CA GLU A 28 -1.39 20.00 -22.94
C GLU A 28 -2.61 20.49 -23.72
N TYR A 29 -3.79 20.58 -23.10
CA TYR A 29 -5.05 20.87 -23.78
C TYR A 29 -5.93 21.84 -22.99
N ALA A 30 -6.69 22.67 -23.69
CA ALA A 30 -7.68 23.57 -23.12
C ALA A 30 -9.06 23.26 -23.71
N LEU A 31 -10.04 23.01 -22.83
CA LEU A 31 -11.42 22.73 -23.19
C LEU A 31 -12.22 24.02 -23.19
N TYR A 32 -12.85 24.32 -24.33
CA TYR A 32 -13.70 25.49 -24.49
C TYR A 32 -15.13 25.11 -24.88
N THR A 33 -16.12 25.81 -24.33
CA THR A 33 -17.49 25.78 -24.83
C THR A 33 -17.59 26.68 -26.06
N VAL A 34 -18.30 26.26 -27.09
CA VAL A 34 -18.65 27.12 -28.24
C VAL A 34 -20.14 26.98 -28.52
N THR A 35 -20.84 28.11 -28.66
CA THR A 35 -22.25 28.12 -29.08
C THR A 35 -22.33 28.49 -30.55
N LEU A 36 -22.89 27.61 -31.38
CA LEU A 36 -22.96 27.75 -32.85
C LEU A 36 -24.40 27.55 -33.35
N PHE A 37 -24.72 28.12 -34.51
CA PHE A 37 -25.98 27.84 -35.21
C PHE A 37 -25.93 26.48 -35.91
N ARG A 38 -27.03 25.72 -35.86
CA ARG A 38 -27.12 24.34 -36.40
C ARG A 38 -26.73 24.22 -37.88
N ARG A 39 -27.00 25.25 -38.69
CA ARG A 39 -26.67 25.27 -40.13
C ARG A 39 -25.18 25.39 -40.43
N VAL A 40 -24.37 25.81 -39.46
CA VAL A 40 -22.95 26.15 -39.65
C VAL A 40 -22.02 25.16 -38.90
N VAL A 41 -22.59 24.13 -38.27
CA VAL A 41 -21.84 23.14 -37.47
C VAL A 41 -20.86 22.35 -38.33
N ASP A 42 -21.27 21.89 -39.52
CA ASP A 42 -20.42 21.08 -40.40
C ASP A 42 -19.23 21.88 -40.96
N ALA A 43 -19.48 23.15 -41.32
CA ALA A 43 -18.44 24.06 -41.78
C ALA A 43 -17.45 24.39 -40.66
N PHE A 44 -17.94 24.54 -39.41
CA PHE A 44 -17.08 24.73 -38.24
C PHE A 44 -16.24 23.48 -37.92
N ASN A 45 -16.83 22.28 -37.97
CA ASN A 45 -16.10 21.02 -37.74
C ASN A 45 -14.96 20.82 -38.75
N THR A 46 -15.19 21.15 -40.02
CA THR A 46 -14.18 21.06 -41.08
C THR A 46 -13.03 22.03 -40.82
N ALA A 47 -13.34 23.31 -40.58
CA ALA A 47 -12.35 24.35 -40.32
C ALA A 47 -11.60 24.12 -38.97
N ALA A 48 -12.25 23.54 -37.96
CA ALA A 48 -11.62 23.19 -36.70
C ALA A 48 -10.58 22.07 -36.87
N ARG A 49 -10.89 21.06 -37.69
CA ARG A 49 -9.95 19.96 -38.02
C ARG A 49 -8.75 20.45 -38.82
N GLU A 50 -8.95 21.39 -39.76
CA GLU A 50 -7.86 22.02 -40.51
C GLU A 50 -6.88 22.76 -39.61
N ASN A 51 -7.37 23.36 -38.52
CA ASN A 51 -6.54 24.02 -37.51
C ASN A 51 -6.09 23.08 -36.36
N SER A 52 -6.22 21.76 -36.55
CA SER A 52 -5.84 20.72 -35.58
C SER A 52 -6.57 20.79 -34.23
N PHE A 53 -7.76 21.40 -34.18
CA PHE A 53 -8.62 21.36 -33.00
C PHE A 53 -9.50 20.11 -33.00
N GLN A 54 -9.59 19.42 -31.86
CA GLN A 54 -10.49 18.28 -31.68
C GLN A 54 -11.86 18.76 -31.23
N VAL A 55 -12.88 18.57 -32.07
CA VAL A 55 -14.28 18.89 -31.71
C VAL A 55 -14.94 17.64 -31.15
N ARG A 56 -15.49 17.76 -29.94
CA ARG A 56 -16.26 16.71 -29.28
C ARG A 56 -17.72 17.12 -29.23
N GLU A 57 -18.58 16.39 -29.93
CA GLU A 57 -20.02 16.56 -29.77
C GLU A 57 -20.42 16.11 -28.37
N PHE A 58 -21.10 17.00 -27.64
CA PHE A 58 -21.57 16.75 -26.30
C PHE A 58 -23.04 17.12 -26.22
N SER A 59 -23.89 16.11 -26.09
CA SER A 59 -25.30 16.27 -25.74
C SER A 59 -25.44 16.15 -24.22
N LEU A 60 -25.96 17.20 -23.59
CA LEU A 60 -26.34 17.16 -22.18
C LEU A 60 -27.61 16.32 -22.01
N ASP A 61 -27.43 15.03 -21.76
CA ASP A 61 -28.49 14.18 -21.25
C ASP A 61 -28.46 14.21 -19.72
N ALA A 62 -29.41 14.92 -19.12
CA ALA A 62 -29.52 15.07 -17.68
C ALA A 62 -29.72 13.72 -16.96
N GLU A 63 -30.37 12.75 -17.62
CA GLU A 63 -30.63 11.43 -17.07
C GLU A 63 -29.34 10.59 -17.04
N ALA A 64 -28.56 10.59 -18.13
CA ALA A 64 -27.27 9.91 -18.19
C ALA A 64 -26.25 10.50 -17.19
N VAL A 65 -26.21 11.82 -17.00
CA VAL A 65 -25.33 12.45 -16.01
C VAL A 65 -25.72 12.04 -14.60
N GLN A 66 -27.01 12.04 -14.28
CA GLN A 66 -27.48 11.63 -12.96
C GLN A 66 -27.22 10.14 -12.69
N ALA A 67 -27.41 9.28 -13.69
CA ALA A 67 -27.08 7.86 -13.60
C ALA A 67 -25.58 7.65 -13.35
N LYS A 68 -24.71 8.41 -14.01
CA LYS A 68 -23.25 8.33 -13.80
C LYS A 68 -22.81 8.79 -12.42
N ILE A 69 -23.45 9.85 -11.88
CA ILE A 69 -23.18 10.30 -10.52
C ILE A 69 -23.65 9.25 -9.50
N ALA A 70 -24.82 8.66 -9.70
CA ALA A 70 -25.34 7.60 -8.84
C ALA A 70 -24.43 6.35 -8.86
N GLU A 71 -24.03 5.90 -10.04
CA GLU A 71 -23.09 4.78 -10.23
C GLU A 71 -21.77 5.03 -9.49
N ARG A 72 -21.19 6.22 -9.64
CA ARG A 72 -19.97 6.62 -8.95
C ARG A 72 -20.13 6.59 -7.43
N ASN A 73 -21.23 7.13 -6.91
CA ASN A 73 -21.50 7.15 -5.46
C ASN A 73 -21.69 5.74 -4.90
N ASP A 74 -22.36 4.86 -5.63
CA ASP A 74 -22.52 3.46 -5.26
C ASP A 74 -21.19 2.71 -5.25
N LEU A 75 -20.33 2.95 -6.24
CA LEU A 75 -18.98 2.39 -6.26
C LEU A 75 -18.13 2.87 -5.07
N GLU A 76 -18.17 4.17 -4.75
CA GLU A 76 -17.43 4.73 -3.60
C GLU A 76 -17.92 4.12 -2.28
N ARG A 77 -19.23 3.95 -2.11
CA ARG A 77 -19.81 3.26 -0.96
C ARG A 77 -19.32 1.82 -0.86
N ASN A 78 -19.41 1.06 -1.96
CA ASN A 78 -18.97 -0.33 -2.02
C ASN A 78 -17.49 -0.49 -1.68
N ILE A 79 -16.62 0.41 -2.16
CA ILE A 79 -15.19 0.40 -1.82
C ILE A 79 -14.99 0.62 -0.33
N LYS A 80 -15.69 1.59 0.26
CA LYS A 80 -15.56 1.91 1.69
C LYS A 80 -16.01 0.75 2.57
N GLU A 81 -17.13 0.12 2.23
CA GLU A 81 -17.68 -1.03 2.95
C GLU A 81 -16.74 -2.24 2.86
N ARG A 82 -16.30 -2.60 1.64
CA ARG A 82 -15.37 -3.70 1.43
C ARG A 82 -14.04 -3.48 2.13
N ARG A 83 -13.48 -2.26 2.06
CA ARG A 83 -12.22 -1.93 2.74
C ARG A 83 -12.34 -2.11 4.24
N THR A 84 -13.45 -1.69 4.83
CA THR A 84 -13.69 -1.83 6.28
C THR A 84 -13.81 -3.30 6.67
N SER A 85 -14.58 -4.09 5.91
CA SER A 85 -14.72 -5.53 6.16
C SER A 85 -13.39 -6.27 6.01
N MET A 86 -12.64 -5.98 4.96
CA MET A 86 -11.33 -6.57 4.71
C MET A 86 -10.35 -6.23 5.82
N TYR A 87 -10.32 -4.98 6.29
CA TYR A 87 -9.43 -4.58 7.37
C TYR A 87 -9.70 -5.36 8.66
N ARG A 88 -10.98 -5.50 9.04
CA ARG A 88 -11.37 -6.30 10.21
C ARG A 88 -10.95 -7.76 10.05
N TRP A 89 -11.19 -8.34 8.88
CA TRP A 89 -10.78 -9.71 8.60
C TRP A 89 -9.26 -9.88 8.70
N CYS A 90 -8.47 -8.99 8.10
CA CYS A 90 -7.01 -9.03 8.21
C CYS A 90 -6.52 -8.92 9.66
N GLN A 91 -7.14 -8.09 10.50
CA GLN A 91 -6.77 -7.98 11.91
C GLN A 91 -7.03 -9.28 12.67
N THR A 92 -8.18 -9.91 12.46
CA THR A 92 -8.51 -11.21 13.09
C THR A 92 -7.55 -12.30 12.61
N SER A 93 -7.38 -12.45 11.30
CA SER A 93 -6.51 -13.46 10.71
C SER A 93 -5.04 -13.28 11.14
N TYR A 94 -4.56 -12.04 11.24
CA TYR A 94 -3.20 -11.77 11.73
C TYR A 94 -3.01 -12.25 13.17
N GLY A 95 -4.00 -12.01 14.05
CA GLY A 95 -3.96 -12.49 15.43
C GLY A 95 -3.88 -14.01 15.53
N GLU A 96 -4.65 -14.73 14.70
CA GLU A 96 -4.63 -16.19 14.65
C GLU A 96 -3.29 -16.73 14.15
N VAL A 97 -2.77 -16.17 13.05
CA VAL A 97 -1.47 -16.58 12.48
C VAL A 97 -0.32 -16.27 13.44
N PHE A 98 -0.32 -15.09 14.07
CA PHE A 98 0.68 -14.72 15.07
C PHE A 98 0.61 -15.64 16.28
N GLY A 99 -0.60 -15.96 16.76
CA GLY A 99 -0.81 -16.94 17.83
C GLY A 99 -0.25 -18.31 17.47
N ALA A 100 -0.59 -18.86 16.31
CA ALA A 100 -0.07 -20.13 15.83
C ALA A 100 1.46 -20.14 15.72
N TRP A 101 2.05 -19.05 15.24
CA TRP A 101 3.50 -18.89 15.17
C TRP A 101 4.17 -18.93 16.55
N VAL A 102 3.62 -18.23 17.55
CA VAL A 102 4.12 -18.28 18.93
C VAL A 102 4.02 -19.70 19.52
N HIS A 103 2.96 -20.45 19.21
CA HIS A 103 2.84 -21.85 19.65
C HIS A 103 3.95 -22.73 19.04
N VAL A 104 4.25 -22.56 17.75
CA VAL A 104 5.36 -23.28 17.10
C VAL A 104 6.70 -22.93 17.75
N CYS A 105 6.94 -21.65 18.07
CA CYS A 105 8.14 -21.22 18.79
C CYS A 105 8.24 -21.84 20.19
N ALA A 106 7.13 -21.93 20.92
CA ALA A 106 7.09 -22.56 22.24
C ALA A 106 7.38 -24.07 22.17
N ILE A 107 6.81 -24.77 21.19
CA ILE A 107 7.08 -26.20 20.94
C ILE A 107 8.56 -26.40 20.60
N ARG A 108 9.12 -25.57 19.71
CA ARG A 108 10.54 -25.65 19.36
C ARG A 108 11.43 -25.46 20.59
N LEU A 109 11.17 -24.44 21.41
CA LEU A 109 11.92 -24.18 22.64
C LEU A 109 11.81 -25.34 23.63
N PHE A 110 10.63 -25.93 23.78
CA PHE A 110 10.41 -27.09 24.64
C PHE A 110 11.21 -28.32 24.17
N VAL A 111 11.14 -28.64 22.87
CA VAL A 111 11.88 -29.77 22.29
C VAL A 111 13.39 -29.59 22.44
N GLU A 112 13.93 -28.40 22.12
CA GLU A 112 15.36 -28.11 22.29
C GLU A 112 15.80 -28.19 23.76
N SER A 113 14.93 -27.75 24.69
CA SER A 113 15.20 -27.82 26.13
C SER A 113 15.27 -29.27 26.63
N ILE A 114 14.37 -30.14 26.19
CA ILE A 114 14.43 -31.58 26.49
C ILE A 114 15.69 -32.21 25.90
N LEU A 115 16.03 -31.89 24.66
CA LEU A 115 17.21 -32.45 23.99
C LEU A 115 18.52 -32.04 24.68
N ARG A 116 18.61 -30.83 25.22
CA ARG A 116 19.82 -30.34 25.92
C ARG A 116 19.88 -30.73 27.39
N TYR A 117 18.76 -30.66 28.12
CA TYR A 117 18.73 -30.82 29.58
C TYR A 117 18.20 -32.18 30.05
N GLY A 118 17.57 -32.95 29.16
CA GLY A 118 17.04 -34.28 29.47
C GLY A 118 15.71 -34.26 30.25
N LEU A 119 15.36 -35.42 30.80
CA LEU A 119 14.15 -35.64 31.61
C LEU A 119 14.53 -35.86 33.08
N PRO A 120 13.67 -35.48 34.04
CA PRO A 120 12.38 -34.80 33.88
C PRO A 120 12.51 -33.33 33.45
N PRO A 121 11.49 -32.73 32.79
CA PRO A 121 11.58 -31.37 32.26
C PRO A 121 11.49 -30.35 33.40
N SER A 122 12.63 -30.03 34.00
CA SER A 122 12.77 -29.01 35.04
C SER A 122 13.49 -27.78 34.49
N PHE A 123 12.81 -27.02 33.64
CA PHE A 123 13.33 -25.78 33.05
C PHE A 123 12.26 -24.69 33.00
N GLN A 124 12.69 -23.44 33.15
CA GLN A 124 11.84 -22.25 33.11
C GLN A 124 12.19 -21.42 31.87
N ALA A 125 11.26 -21.33 30.93
CA ALA A 125 11.40 -20.45 29.77
C ALA A 125 11.04 -19.00 30.14
N CYS A 126 11.74 -18.03 29.53
CA CYS A 126 11.50 -16.61 29.73
C CYS A 126 11.59 -15.87 28.39
N VAL A 127 10.69 -14.92 28.15
CA VAL A 127 10.74 -14.02 26.99
C VAL A 127 11.34 -12.70 27.45
N MET A 128 12.43 -12.29 26.81
CA MET A 128 13.15 -11.06 27.16
C MET A 128 13.21 -10.14 25.94
N LYS A 129 12.84 -8.86 26.14
CA LYS A 129 13.04 -7.82 25.12
C LYS A 129 14.32 -7.03 25.47
N PRO A 130 15.44 -7.25 24.77
CA PRO A 130 16.66 -6.52 25.04
C PRO A 130 16.51 -5.04 24.64
N GLN A 131 17.19 -4.15 25.37
CA GLN A 131 17.23 -2.74 25.01
C GLN A 131 18.20 -2.54 23.83
N LYS A 132 17.82 -1.66 22.89
CA LYS A 132 18.66 -1.32 21.73
C LYS A 132 20.04 -0.88 22.24
N ARG A 133 21.11 -1.63 21.88
CA ARG A 133 22.54 -1.49 22.28
C ARG A 133 23.02 -2.29 23.52
N SER A 134 22.16 -2.84 24.37
CA SER A 134 22.61 -3.62 25.54
C SER A 134 22.62 -5.13 25.33
N GLU A 135 22.19 -5.61 24.16
CA GLU A 135 22.08 -7.04 23.85
C GLU A 135 23.40 -7.80 24.05
N LYS A 136 24.52 -7.28 23.53
CA LYS A 136 25.85 -7.91 23.73
C LYS A 136 26.21 -8.07 25.21
N LYS A 137 25.89 -7.07 26.03
CA LYS A 137 26.14 -7.11 27.48
C LYS A 137 25.24 -8.14 28.16
N LEU A 138 23.95 -8.19 27.79
CA LEU A 138 22.98 -9.15 28.32
C LEU A 138 23.40 -10.58 27.98
N ARG A 139 23.77 -10.84 26.71
CA ARG A 139 24.27 -12.15 26.26
C ARG A 139 25.53 -12.56 27.01
N GLY A 140 26.46 -11.63 27.26
CA GLY A 140 27.67 -11.89 28.06
C GLY A 140 27.36 -12.28 29.51
N ILE A 141 26.43 -11.58 30.17
CA ILE A 141 26.00 -11.93 31.54
C ILE A 141 25.35 -13.32 31.56
N LEU A 142 24.42 -13.59 30.64
CA LEU A 142 23.74 -14.88 30.55
C LEU A 142 24.72 -16.03 30.25
N ALA A 143 25.69 -15.81 29.37
CA ALA A 143 26.72 -16.81 29.08
C ALA A 143 27.59 -17.10 30.31
N ASN A 144 27.94 -16.09 31.11
CA ASN A 144 28.72 -16.29 32.32
C ASN A 144 27.92 -17.02 33.42
N THR A 145 26.64 -16.70 33.59
CA THR A 145 25.77 -17.32 34.61
C THR A 145 25.38 -18.75 34.26
N PHE A 146 25.08 -19.04 32.99
CA PHE A 146 24.56 -20.34 32.55
C PHE A 146 25.60 -21.20 31.81
N GLY A 147 26.82 -20.71 31.57
CA GLY A 147 27.92 -21.45 30.94
C GLY A 147 28.70 -22.36 31.89
N GLN A 148 28.36 -22.39 33.18
CA GLN A 148 29.02 -23.23 34.18
C GLN A 148 28.23 -24.53 34.38
N GLY A 149 28.82 -25.69 34.05
CA GLY A 149 28.22 -27.02 34.22
C GLY A 149 28.08 -27.82 32.92
N ALA A 150 26.98 -28.58 32.79
CA ALA A 150 26.68 -29.46 31.64
C ALA A 150 26.49 -28.70 30.30
N SER A 151 26.37 -27.38 30.36
CA SER A 151 26.25 -26.48 29.22
C SER A 151 27.58 -26.11 28.55
N SER A 152 28.72 -26.39 29.20
CA SER A 152 30.05 -26.09 28.66
C SER A 152 30.38 -26.85 27.36
N HIS A 153 29.80 -28.04 27.18
CA HIS A 153 29.89 -28.82 25.94
C HIS A 153 29.22 -28.13 24.75
N TRP A 154 28.21 -27.29 24.99
CA TRP A 154 27.43 -26.60 23.97
C TRP A 154 27.97 -25.20 23.63
N SER A 155 28.92 -24.67 24.43
CA SER A 155 29.57 -23.38 24.15
C SER A 155 30.84 -23.50 23.32
N ASN A 156 31.40 -24.71 23.16
CA ASN A 156 32.68 -24.92 22.48
C ASN A 156 32.47 -25.64 21.15
N SER A 157 32.06 -24.89 20.13
CA SER A 157 32.13 -25.31 18.74
C SER A 157 32.75 -24.15 17.97
N ASP A 158 34.07 -24.08 18.03
CA ASP A 158 34.91 -23.08 17.34
C ASP A 158 34.98 -23.29 15.82
N ASP A 159 34.21 -24.22 15.24
CA ASP A 159 34.18 -24.47 13.79
C ASP A 159 32.79 -24.92 13.35
N ASP A 160 31.85 -23.99 13.12
CA ASP A 160 31.04 -23.97 11.89
C ASP A 160 30.25 -22.65 11.77
N LYS A 161 30.18 -22.13 10.55
CA LYS A 161 29.50 -20.88 10.22
C LYS A 161 27.99 -21.07 10.26
N GLY A 162 27.28 -20.51 11.25
CA GLY A 162 25.82 -20.40 11.13
C GLY A 162 25.04 -19.77 12.27
N GLU A 163 25.26 -20.16 13.52
CA GLU A 163 24.42 -19.71 14.64
C GLU A 163 25.28 -19.46 15.88
N GLU A 164 25.13 -18.30 16.53
CA GLU A 164 25.80 -18.00 17.80
C GLU A 164 25.36 -19.06 18.84
N ALA A 165 26.22 -20.05 19.09
CA ALA A 165 25.95 -21.14 20.00
C ALA A 165 26.03 -20.64 21.45
N PHE A 166 24.88 -20.42 22.07
CA PHE A 166 24.80 -20.07 23.49
C PHE A 166 24.75 -21.33 24.37
N PRO A 167 25.35 -21.29 25.58
CA PRO A 167 25.29 -22.39 26.56
C PRO A 167 23.86 -22.68 27.07
N TYR A 168 22.88 -21.86 26.71
CA TYR A 168 21.47 -22.01 27.01
C TYR A 168 20.63 -22.06 25.72
N VAL A 169 19.45 -22.67 25.78
CA VAL A 169 18.49 -22.64 24.67
C VAL A 169 18.05 -21.20 24.47
N SER A 170 18.28 -20.66 23.27
CA SER A 170 17.96 -19.28 22.96
C SER A 170 17.36 -19.19 21.56
N PHE A 171 16.25 -18.48 21.43
CA PHE A 171 15.55 -18.27 20.17
C PHE A 171 15.31 -16.77 19.97
N SER A 172 15.78 -16.22 18.86
CA SER A 172 15.56 -14.83 18.50
C SER A 172 14.26 -14.70 17.73
N ILE A 173 13.33 -13.92 18.28
CA ILE A 173 12.04 -13.64 17.66
C ILE A 173 12.11 -12.24 17.04
N GLU A 174 12.11 -12.17 15.72
CA GLU A 174 11.98 -10.90 14.99
C GLU A 174 10.49 -10.61 14.78
N ILE A 175 9.98 -9.56 15.44
CA ILE A 175 8.57 -9.10 15.38
C ILE A 175 8.53 -7.75 14.67
#